data_AF-R7N9B8-F1
#
_entry.id   AF-R7N9B8-F1
#
_cell.length_a   1.000
_cell.length_b   1.000
_cell.length_c   1.000
_cell.angle_alpha   90.00
_cell.angle_beta   90.00
_cell.angle_gamma   90.00
#
_symmetry.space_group_name_H-M   'P 1'
#
loop_
_entity.id
_entity.type
_entity.pdbx_description
1 polymer ?
#
loop_
_entity_poly.entity_id
_entity_poly.type
_entity_poly.pdbx_seq_one_letter_code
_entity_poly.pdbx_strand_id
1 'polypeptide(L)'
;MEKKSMAEREKLITSEHIAKAADEIISPDYKAGKKYNNMNQKPKIFVYWKGKYIGARNLRREACKYANNGYYPSTEEMNGRGGEDKLTKFFDKYEEFKVINLEKENLKEQQIQDYEWQREIQNGEEGQDIIYSPKGSYRRDRNIAGSALQKANYECEYDKEHESFISRKTNKPYMEAHHLIPMEFQRQFIDSIDIEENIICLCSRCHNEIHYGVDPEKIIKKLFKQRKEALVKVGIDITIDTLLEMYGLIDGN
;
A
#
# COMPACT_ATOMS: atom_id res chain seq x y z
N MET A 1 -30.37 -31.72 7.87
CA MET A 1 -29.39 -31.35 6.83
C MET A 1 -28.00 -31.77 7.30
N GLU A 2 -27.23 -32.44 6.46
CA GLU A 2 -25.83 -32.79 6.75
C GLU A 2 -25.03 -31.53 7.15
N LYS A 3 -24.22 -31.65 8.22
CA LYS A 3 -23.33 -30.58 8.66
C LYS A 3 -22.15 -30.49 7.68
N LYS A 4 -22.31 -29.70 6.61
CA LYS A 4 -21.20 -29.32 5.73
C LYS A 4 -20.16 -28.51 6.49
N SER A 5 -18.90 -28.84 6.31
CA SER A 5 -17.76 -28.06 6.81
C SER A 5 -17.67 -26.70 6.12
N MET A 6 -16.97 -25.74 6.73
CA MET A 6 -16.76 -24.42 6.11
C MET A 6 -16.03 -24.51 4.76
N ALA A 7 -15.07 -25.41 4.62
CA ALA A 7 -14.36 -25.62 3.35
C ALA A 7 -15.31 -26.11 2.24
N GLU A 8 -16.29 -26.94 2.57
CA GLU A 8 -17.30 -27.40 1.61
C GLU A 8 -18.32 -26.31 1.27
N ARG A 9 -18.67 -25.45 2.24
CA ARG A 9 -19.57 -24.31 2.04
C ARG A 9 -18.95 -23.23 1.18
N GLU A 10 -17.65 -23.01 1.31
CA GLU A 10 -16.90 -22.04 0.50
C GLU A 10 -16.79 -22.43 -0.96
N LYS A 11 -16.76 -23.74 -1.27
CA LYS A 11 -16.77 -24.22 -2.66
C LYS A 11 -18.04 -23.83 -3.43
N LEU A 12 -19.11 -23.46 -2.72
CA LEU A 12 -20.37 -23.00 -3.31
C LEU A 12 -20.39 -21.49 -3.53
N ILE A 13 -19.41 -20.75 -3.00
CA ILE A 13 -19.30 -19.31 -3.17
C ILE A 13 -18.73 -19.03 -4.55
N THR A 14 -19.37 -18.11 -5.27
CA THR A 14 -18.97 -17.66 -6.61
C THR A 14 -18.70 -16.15 -6.53
N SER A 15 -18.02 -15.58 -7.54
CA SER A 15 -17.82 -14.12 -7.64
C SER A 15 -19.13 -13.35 -7.56
N GLU A 16 -20.21 -13.87 -8.15
CA GLU A 16 -21.55 -13.26 -8.07
C GLU A 16 -22.07 -13.21 -6.63
N HIS A 17 -21.87 -14.28 -5.84
CA HIS A 17 -22.27 -14.30 -4.43
C HIS A 17 -21.47 -13.28 -3.60
N ILE A 18 -20.17 -13.13 -3.87
CA ILE A 18 -19.34 -12.15 -3.15
C ILE A 18 -19.70 -10.72 -3.56
N ALA A 19 -19.90 -10.45 -4.85
CA ALA A 19 -20.32 -9.14 -5.32
C ALA A 19 -21.67 -8.71 -4.71
N LYS A 20 -22.66 -9.61 -4.66
CA LYS A 20 -23.95 -9.36 -4.00
C LYS A 20 -23.78 -9.04 -2.52
N ALA A 21 -22.95 -9.81 -1.82
CA ALA A 21 -22.64 -9.57 -0.42
C ALA A 21 -21.92 -8.24 -0.18
N ALA A 22 -20.99 -7.88 -1.05
CA ALA A 22 -20.26 -6.62 -0.97
C ALA A 22 -21.18 -5.42 -1.21
N ASP A 23 -22.08 -5.51 -2.20
CA ASP A 23 -23.10 -4.49 -2.48
C ASP A 23 -24.11 -4.36 -1.31
N GLU A 24 -24.51 -5.48 -0.69
CA GLU A 24 -25.33 -5.45 0.52
C GLU A 24 -24.62 -4.73 1.66
N ILE A 25 -23.34 -5.02 1.93
CA ILE A 25 -22.57 -4.42 3.04
C ILE A 25 -22.39 -2.90 2.89
N ILE A 26 -22.17 -2.41 1.66
CA ILE A 26 -21.98 -0.96 1.44
C ILE A 26 -23.29 -0.18 1.33
N SER A 27 -24.43 -0.88 1.30
CA SER A 27 -25.75 -0.27 1.25
C SER A 27 -26.03 0.54 2.52
N PRO A 28 -26.66 1.72 2.42
CA PRO A 28 -27.10 2.51 3.59
C PRO A 28 -28.00 1.73 4.56
N ASP A 29 -28.72 0.72 4.05
CA ASP A 29 -29.66 -0.09 4.82
C ASP A 29 -29.01 -1.27 5.56
N TYR A 30 -27.70 -1.49 5.37
CA TYR A 30 -26.98 -2.58 6.00
C TYR A 30 -26.91 -2.39 7.52
N LYS A 31 -27.55 -3.29 8.25
CA LYS A 31 -27.46 -3.35 9.72
C LYS A 31 -26.53 -4.47 10.11
N ALA A 32 -25.28 -4.13 10.43
CA ALA A 32 -24.33 -5.07 10.99
C ALA A 32 -24.93 -5.76 12.23
N GLY A 33 -24.96 -7.09 12.25
CA GLY A 33 -25.47 -7.85 13.39
C GLY A 33 -24.69 -7.54 14.67
N LYS A 34 -25.38 -7.27 15.78
CA LYS A 34 -24.75 -7.07 17.10
C LYS A 34 -24.07 -8.36 17.57
N LYS A 35 -22.77 -8.57 17.32
CA LYS A 35 -21.96 -9.56 18.05
C LYS A 35 -20.49 -9.13 18.22
N TYR A 36 -20.15 -8.87 19.49
CA TYR A 36 -18.82 -8.79 20.11
C TYR A 36 -17.72 -8.08 19.31
N ASN A 37 -17.67 -6.77 19.50
CA ASN A 37 -16.46 -6.00 19.37
C ASN A 37 -15.45 -6.51 20.41
N ASN A 38 -14.54 -7.40 20.01
CA ASN A 38 -13.25 -7.43 20.69
C ASN A 38 -12.47 -6.21 20.18
N MET A 39 -12.82 -5.03 20.72
CA MET A 39 -12.41 -3.70 20.28
C MET A 39 -10.88 -3.48 20.26
N ASN A 40 -10.10 -4.45 20.76
CA ASN A 40 -8.65 -4.37 20.91
C ASN A 40 -7.84 -5.10 19.83
N GLN A 41 -8.46 -5.89 18.94
CA GLN A 41 -7.72 -6.51 17.83
C GLN A 41 -7.97 -5.73 16.53
N LYS A 42 -6.96 -4.99 16.08
CA LYS A 42 -6.96 -4.34 14.77
C LYS A 42 -7.09 -5.42 13.68
N PRO A 43 -7.96 -5.23 12.67
CA PRO A 43 -8.02 -6.15 11.53
C PRO A 43 -6.67 -6.16 10.82
N LYS A 44 -6.17 -7.34 10.46
CA LYS A 44 -4.91 -7.49 9.72
C LYS A 44 -5.10 -7.72 8.22
N ILE A 45 -6.34 -8.05 7.82
CA ILE A 45 -6.74 -8.25 6.42
C ILE A 45 -7.81 -7.23 6.07
N PHE A 46 -7.51 -6.38 5.10
CA PHE A 46 -8.43 -5.36 4.59
C PHE A 46 -8.93 -5.78 3.22
N VAL A 47 -10.24 -5.62 3.00
CA VAL A 47 -10.90 -5.89 1.72
C VAL A 47 -11.74 -4.69 1.36
N TYR A 48 -11.57 -4.20 0.14
CA TYR A 48 -12.26 -3.05 -0.41
C TYR A 48 -13.15 -3.45 -1.58
N TRP A 49 -14.28 -2.76 -1.71
CA TRP A 49 -15.20 -2.88 -2.83
C TRP A 49 -15.74 -1.52 -3.21
N LYS A 50 -15.62 -1.15 -4.50
CA LYS A 50 -16.03 0.18 -5.02
C LYS A 50 -15.52 1.34 -4.16
N GLY A 51 -14.26 1.25 -3.71
CA GLY A 51 -13.60 2.26 -2.88
C GLY A 51 -14.01 2.29 -1.40
N LYS A 52 -14.89 1.39 -0.95
CA LYS A 52 -15.31 1.31 0.46
C LYS A 52 -14.72 0.09 1.15
N TYR A 53 -14.30 0.26 2.39
CA TYR A 53 -13.88 -0.84 3.26
C TYR A 53 -15.10 -1.65 3.71
N ILE A 54 -15.08 -2.96 3.47
CA ILE A 54 -16.21 -3.86 3.76
C ILE A 54 -15.89 -4.94 4.80
N GLY A 55 -14.60 -5.08 5.16
CA GLY A 55 -14.12 -6.04 6.14
C GLY A 55 -14.10 -7.48 5.63
N ALA A 56 -12.90 -8.08 5.56
CA ALA A 56 -12.67 -9.41 5.00
C ALA A 56 -13.55 -10.50 5.63
N ARG A 57 -13.60 -10.55 6.97
CA ARG A 57 -14.38 -11.56 7.70
C ARG A 57 -15.89 -11.38 7.50
N ASN A 58 -16.35 -10.13 7.47
CA ASN A 58 -17.75 -9.81 7.29
C ASN A 58 -18.21 -10.18 5.88
N LEU A 59 -17.44 -9.80 4.86
CA LEU A 59 -17.73 -10.16 3.48
C LEU A 59 -17.79 -11.68 3.27
N ARG A 60 -16.78 -12.43 3.74
CA ARG A 60 -16.79 -13.90 3.62
C ARG A 60 -18.03 -14.53 4.30
N ARG A 61 -18.48 -13.96 5.42
CA ARG A 61 -19.68 -14.41 6.13
C ARG A 61 -20.96 -14.11 5.37
N GLU A 62 -21.13 -12.88 4.86
CA GLU A 62 -22.29 -12.50 4.04
C GLU A 62 -22.32 -13.28 2.71
N ALA A 63 -21.17 -13.52 2.08
CA ALA A 63 -21.08 -14.36 0.88
C ALA A 63 -21.57 -15.80 1.15
N CYS A 64 -21.28 -16.36 2.33
CA CYS A 64 -21.79 -17.69 2.71
C CYS A 64 -23.32 -17.73 2.74
N LYS A 65 -23.99 -16.67 3.24
CA LYS A 65 -25.46 -16.56 3.30
C LYS A 65 -26.07 -16.69 1.91
N TYR A 66 -25.51 -16.00 0.91
CA TYR A 66 -25.97 -16.10 -0.48
C TYR A 66 -25.75 -17.50 -1.08
N ALA A 67 -24.58 -18.09 -0.85
CA ALA A 67 -24.22 -19.38 -1.45
C ALA A 67 -24.84 -20.61 -0.75
N ASN A 68 -25.33 -20.47 0.49
CA ASN A 68 -25.74 -21.60 1.33
C ASN A 68 -27.18 -21.46 1.85
N ASN A 69 -28.11 -21.00 1.02
CA ASN A 69 -29.54 -20.88 1.33
C ASN A 69 -29.83 -20.15 2.65
N GLY A 70 -29.15 -19.01 2.88
CA GLY A 70 -29.33 -18.20 4.07
C GLY A 70 -28.59 -18.68 5.31
N TYR A 71 -27.76 -19.73 5.22
CA TYR A 71 -26.94 -20.17 6.34
C TYR A 71 -25.88 -19.13 6.72
N TYR A 72 -25.82 -18.80 8.01
CA TYR A 72 -24.93 -17.79 8.56
C TYR A 72 -23.89 -18.41 9.51
N PRO A 73 -22.60 -18.49 9.12
CA PRO A 73 -21.59 -19.15 9.93
C PRO A 73 -21.22 -18.34 11.19
N SER A 74 -21.03 -19.03 12.30
CA SER A 74 -20.55 -18.47 13.56
C SER A 74 -19.09 -18.01 13.45
N THR A 75 -18.63 -17.20 14.42
CA THR A 75 -17.23 -16.76 14.47
C THR A 75 -16.26 -17.93 14.65
N GLU A 76 -16.65 -18.98 15.39
CA GLU A 76 -15.85 -20.18 15.57
C GLU A 76 -15.68 -20.96 14.26
N GLU A 77 -16.79 -21.14 13.52
CA GLU A 77 -16.77 -21.76 12.19
C GLU A 77 -15.90 -20.94 11.22
N MET A 78 -16.02 -19.62 11.25
CA MET A 78 -15.21 -18.71 10.42
C MET A 78 -13.70 -18.76 10.71
N ASN A 79 -13.32 -18.97 11.98
CA ASN A 79 -11.93 -18.93 12.42
C ASN A 79 -11.22 -20.29 12.27
N GLY A 80 -11.87 -21.42 12.57
CA GLY A 80 -11.29 -22.77 12.48
C GLY A 80 -9.86 -22.91 13.06
N ARG A 81 -9.11 -23.93 12.63
CA ARG A 81 -7.63 -23.97 12.75
C ARG A 81 -7.02 -23.29 11.52
N GLY A 82 -6.28 -22.20 11.67
CA GLY A 82 -5.55 -21.52 10.57
C GLY A 82 -5.79 -20.02 10.38
N GLY A 83 -6.68 -19.38 11.15
CA GLY A 83 -6.71 -17.92 11.32
C GLY A 83 -6.74 -17.09 10.02
N GLU A 84 -5.84 -16.12 9.91
CA GLU A 84 -5.74 -15.13 8.83
C GLU A 84 -5.29 -15.75 7.50
N ASP A 85 -4.41 -16.75 7.51
CA ASP A 85 -3.94 -17.43 6.30
C ASP A 85 -5.08 -18.04 5.47
N LYS A 86 -6.09 -18.59 6.14
CA LYS A 86 -7.28 -19.12 5.45
C LYS A 86 -8.13 -18.02 4.85
N LEU A 87 -8.17 -16.85 5.49
CA LEU A 87 -8.94 -15.72 5.01
C LEU A 87 -8.27 -15.08 3.79
N THR A 88 -6.95 -14.92 3.79
CA THR A 88 -6.19 -14.49 2.61
C THR A 88 -6.37 -15.47 1.46
N LYS A 89 -6.11 -16.77 1.66
CA LYS A 89 -6.30 -17.82 0.63
C LYS A 89 -7.71 -17.92 0.07
N PHE A 90 -8.71 -17.50 0.85
CA PHE A 90 -10.08 -17.42 0.38
C PHE A 90 -10.25 -16.29 -0.64
N PHE A 91 -9.72 -15.11 -0.35
CA PHE A 91 -9.85 -13.94 -1.22
C PHE A 91 -8.89 -13.94 -2.41
N ASP A 92 -7.74 -14.63 -2.34
CA ASP A 92 -6.80 -14.80 -3.47
C ASP A 92 -7.46 -15.40 -4.73
N LYS A 93 -8.67 -15.95 -4.61
CA LYS A 93 -9.44 -16.54 -5.72
C LYS A 93 -10.34 -15.55 -6.47
N TYR A 94 -10.46 -14.32 -5.97
CA TYR A 94 -11.41 -13.32 -6.45
C TYR A 94 -10.65 -12.03 -6.78
N GLU A 95 -10.14 -11.96 -8.03
CA GLU A 95 -9.32 -10.85 -8.54
C GLU A 95 -10.02 -9.47 -8.43
N GLU A 96 -11.35 -9.45 -8.41
CA GLU A 96 -12.14 -8.23 -8.29
C GLU A 96 -12.05 -7.55 -6.91
N PHE A 97 -11.41 -8.19 -5.92
CA PHE A 97 -11.19 -7.63 -4.59
C PHE A 97 -9.71 -7.30 -4.36
N LYS A 98 -9.45 -6.06 -3.95
CA LYS A 98 -8.13 -5.72 -3.39
C LYS A 98 -8.03 -6.21 -1.95
N VAL A 99 -7.17 -7.20 -1.72
CA VAL A 99 -6.85 -7.75 -0.40
C VAL A 99 -5.50 -7.20 0.06
N ILE A 100 -5.46 -6.61 1.25
CA ILE A 100 -4.20 -6.17 1.87
C ILE A 100 -3.97 -7.00 3.12
N ASN A 101 -2.84 -7.72 3.21
CA ASN A 101 -2.46 -8.52 4.37
C ASN A 101 -1.19 -7.94 5.02
N LEU A 102 -1.38 -7.25 6.15
CA LEU A 102 -0.32 -6.54 6.85
C LEU A 102 0.79 -7.44 7.47
N GLU A 103 0.59 -8.76 7.54
CA GLU A 103 1.62 -9.69 8.05
C GLU A 103 2.55 -10.24 6.97
N LYS A 104 2.10 -10.27 5.71
CA LYS A 104 2.90 -10.77 4.58
C LYS A 104 3.71 -9.68 3.89
N GLU A 105 3.35 -8.43 4.09
CA GLU A 105 4.04 -7.32 3.48
C GLU A 105 5.26 -6.95 4.33
N ASN A 106 6.47 -7.15 3.79
CA ASN A 106 7.78 -6.71 4.30
C ASN A 106 7.90 -5.16 4.48
N LEU A 107 6.78 -4.46 4.41
CA LEU A 107 6.65 -3.00 4.40
C LEU A 107 7.18 -2.30 5.65
N LYS A 108 7.38 -2.99 6.78
CA LYS A 108 7.76 -2.32 8.03
C LYS A 108 9.13 -1.65 8.00
N GLU A 109 10.11 -2.24 7.31
CA GLU A 109 11.49 -1.72 7.37
C GLU A 109 11.68 -0.52 6.45
N GLN A 110 11.17 -0.60 5.21
CA GLN A 110 11.16 0.50 4.25
C GLN A 110 10.38 1.72 4.80
N GLN A 111 9.23 1.48 5.43
CA GLN A 111 8.40 2.54 6.02
C GLN A 111 9.08 3.25 7.20
N ILE A 112 9.79 2.50 8.05
CA ILE A 112 10.55 3.09 9.16
C ILE A 112 11.68 3.95 8.61
N GLN A 113 12.44 3.45 7.64
CA GLN A 113 13.54 4.19 7.02
C GLN A 113 13.05 5.45 6.32
N ASP A 114 11.92 5.39 5.62
CA ASP A 114 11.36 6.56 4.95
C ASP A 114 10.85 7.61 5.95
N TYR A 115 10.16 7.18 7.02
CA TYR A 115 9.73 8.09 8.10
C TYR A 115 10.92 8.77 8.79
N GLU A 116 11.97 8.00 9.12
CA GLU A 116 13.18 8.53 9.74
C GLU A 116 13.88 9.51 8.80
N TRP A 117 14.00 9.17 7.52
CA TRP A 117 14.59 10.04 6.51
C TRP A 117 13.81 11.35 6.31
N GLN A 118 12.46 11.30 6.26
CA GLN A 118 11.65 12.53 6.26
C GLN A 118 11.94 13.37 7.49
N ARG A 119 12.01 12.75 8.67
CA ARG A 119 12.31 13.46 9.92
C ARG A 119 13.68 14.16 9.85
N GLU A 120 14.69 13.51 9.28
CA GLU A 120 16.03 14.09 9.11
C GLU A 120 16.03 15.29 8.15
N ILE A 121 15.36 15.18 6.99
CA ILE A 121 15.18 16.29 6.05
C ILE A 121 14.52 17.49 6.76
N GLN A 122 13.44 17.21 7.51
CA GLN A 122 12.69 18.23 8.22
C GLN A 122 13.43 18.82 9.43
N ASN A 123 14.24 18.04 10.16
CA ASN A 123 15.06 18.54 11.27
C ASN A 123 16.32 19.25 10.78
N GLY A 124 16.77 18.93 9.57
CA GLY A 124 17.98 19.49 9.00
C GLY A 124 19.20 19.11 9.83
N GLU A 125 19.15 17.92 10.40
CA GLU A 125 20.30 17.19 10.91
C GLU A 125 20.97 16.51 9.71
N GLU A 126 22.29 16.31 9.75
CA GLU A 126 22.96 15.49 8.73
C GLU A 126 22.52 14.03 8.93
N GLY A 127 21.60 13.56 8.09
CA GLY A 127 21.21 12.16 8.05
C GLY A 127 22.40 11.30 7.67
N GLN A 128 22.78 10.36 8.52
CA GLN A 128 23.85 9.39 8.27
C GLN A 128 23.26 8.00 8.07
N ASP A 129 22.33 7.86 7.12
CA ASP A 129 21.95 6.52 6.66
C ASP A 129 23.05 5.97 5.76
N ILE A 130 23.94 5.18 6.36
CA ILE A 130 24.93 4.37 5.69
C ILE A 130 24.28 3.02 5.37
N ILE A 131 23.80 2.84 4.14
CA ILE A 131 23.38 1.51 3.67
C ILE A 131 24.65 0.66 3.50
N TYR A 132 25.00 -0.15 4.49
CA TYR A 132 26.19 -1.01 4.44
C TYR A 132 26.01 -2.13 3.41
N SER A 133 26.97 -2.27 2.50
CA SER A 133 27.09 -3.42 1.62
C SER A 133 28.55 -3.93 1.52
N PRO A 134 28.75 -5.20 1.12
CA PRO A 134 30.09 -5.73 0.83
C PRO A 134 30.82 -4.99 -0.31
N LYS A 135 30.09 -4.23 -1.15
CA LYS A 135 30.63 -3.44 -2.28
C LYS A 135 30.82 -1.95 -1.95
N GLY A 136 30.55 -1.51 -0.71
CA GLY A 136 30.62 -0.12 -0.27
C GLY A 136 29.34 0.35 0.42
N SER A 137 29.41 1.50 1.09
CA SER A 137 28.26 2.15 1.71
C SER A 137 27.63 3.19 0.78
N TYR A 138 26.32 3.13 0.57
CA TYR A 138 25.57 4.21 -0.08
C TYR A 138 24.99 5.12 0.99
N ARG A 139 25.27 6.43 0.90
CA ARG A 139 24.73 7.45 1.79
C ARG A 139 23.64 8.22 1.09
N ARG A 140 22.55 8.51 1.80
CA ARG A 140 21.54 9.48 1.34
C ARG A 140 22.05 10.90 1.59
N ASP A 141 22.00 11.76 0.58
CA ASP A 141 22.34 13.18 0.68
C ASP A 141 21.07 14.02 0.71
N ARG A 142 20.76 14.54 1.90
CA ARG A 142 19.64 15.45 2.13
C ARG A 142 19.68 16.72 1.29
N ASN A 143 20.83 17.14 0.78
CA ASN A 143 20.91 18.29 -0.12
C ASN A 143 20.26 17.97 -1.47
N ILE A 144 20.37 16.72 -1.94
CA ILE A 144 19.70 16.25 -3.16
C ILE A 144 18.18 16.27 -2.93
N ALA A 145 17.71 15.78 -1.79
CA ALA A 145 16.30 15.85 -1.42
C ALA A 145 15.79 17.29 -1.33
N GLY A 146 16.52 18.17 -0.63
CA GLY A 146 16.18 19.59 -0.53
C GLY A 146 16.17 20.30 -1.88
N SER A 147 17.11 19.98 -2.76
CA SER A 147 17.18 20.49 -4.13
C SER A 147 15.98 20.02 -4.95
N ALA A 148 15.60 18.74 -4.84
CA ALA A 148 14.41 18.20 -5.51
C ALA A 148 13.12 18.90 -5.05
N LEU A 149 12.94 19.11 -3.74
CA LEU A 149 11.80 19.87 -3.19
C LEU A 149 11.78 21.32 -3.70
N GLN A 150 12.95 21.97 -3.75
CA GLN A 150 13.09 23.33 -4.26
C GLN A 150 12.77 23.42 -5.76
N LYS A 151 13.27 22.47 -6.56
CA LYS A 151 13.03 22.36 -8.00
C LYS A 151 11.56 22.14 -8.34
N ALA A 152 10.84 21.42 -7.48
CA ALA A 152 9.39 21.26 -7.55
C ALA A 152 8.60 22.46 -7.00
N ASN A 153 9.26 23.55 -6.61
CA ASN A 153 8.66 24.73 -5.96
C ASN A 153 7.85 24.40 -4.70
N TYR A 154 8.17 23.30 -4.01
CA TYR A 154 7.35 22.79 -2.91
C TYR A 154 5.89 22.54 -3.31
N GLU A 155 5.64 22.14 -4.56
CA GLU A 155 4.35 21.66 -5.06
C GLU A 155 4.36 20.13 -5.15
N CYS A 156 3.21 19.49 -4.91
CA CYS A 156 3.10 18.05 -5.08
C CYS A 156 3.13 17.69 -6.58
N GLU A 157 4.06 16.83 -6.98
CA GLU A 157 4.25 16.46 -8.40
C GLU A 157 3.19 15.49 -8.93
N TYR A 158 2.49 14.78 -8.03
CA TYR A 158 1.31 14.01 -8.41
C TYR A 158 0.13 14.92 -8.72
N ASP A 159 -0.14 15.95 -7.90
CA ASP A 159 -1.24 16.89 -8.10
C ASP A 159 -0.93 18.23 -7.44
N LYS A 160 -0.79 19.27 -8.26
CA LYS A 160 -0.41 20.61 -7.84
C LYS A 160 -1.49 21.34 -7.04
N GLU A 161 -2.75 20.91 -7.15
CA GLU A 161 -3.86 21.47 -6.41
C GLU A 161 -3.91 20.94 -4.96
N HIS A 162 -3.05 19.97 -4.61
CA HIS A 162 -2.96 19.47 -3.24
C HIS A 162 -2.28 20.50 -2.34
N GLU A 163 -3.09 21.17 -1.54
CA GLU A 163 -2.61 22.08 -0.51
C GLU A 163 -1.92 21.33 0.65
N SER A 164 -1.00 22.04 1.31
CA SER A 164 -0.35 21.60 2.54
C SER A 164 -0.17 22.79 3.47
N PHE A 165 0.01 22.54 4.76
CA PHE A 165 0.27 23.61 5.72
C PHE A 165 1.65 24.23 5.48
N ILE A 166 1.86 25.46 5.94
CA ILE A 166 3.17 26.12 5.83
C ILE A 166 4.10 25.58 6.92
N SER A 167 5.24 25.02 6.50
CA SER A 167 6.28 24.56 7.42
C SER A 167 6.90 25.75 8.16
N ARG A 168 6.96 25.66 9.50
CA ARG A 168 7.61 26.69 10.33
C ARG A 168 9.09 26.86 10.00
N LYS A 169 9.72 25.81 9.49
CA LYS A 169 11.16 25.79 9.25
C LYS A 169 11.53 26.38 7.90
N THR A 170 10.85 25.97 6.84
CA THR A 170 11.16 26.42 5.47
C THR A 170 10.35 27.66 5.07
N ASN A 171 9.26 27.96 5.79
CA ASN A 171 8.28 28.97 5.42
C ASN A 171 7.69 28.75 4.01
N LYS A 172 7.59 27.48 3.62
CA LYS A 172 7.02 26.97 2.36
C LYS A 172 5.93 25.94 2.66
N PRO A 173 5.05 25.60 1.69
CA PRO A 173 4.18 24.44 1.83
C PRO A 173 4.98 23.20 2.25
N TYR A 174 4.49 22.48 3.25
CA TYR A 174 5.14 21.29 3.75
C TYR A 174 5.03 20.16 2.73
N MET A 175 6.18 19.64 2.30
CA MET A 175 6.30 18.55 1.34
C MET A 175 7.33 17.53 1.84
N GLU A 176 7.14 16.29 1.41
CA GLU A 176 7.96 15.12 1.71
C GLU A 176 8.68 14.69 0.43
N ALA A 177 9.96 14.35 0.54
CA ALA A 177 10.75 13.87 -0.59
C ALA A 177 10.58 12.36 -0.68
N HIS A 178 10.38 11.80 -1.86
CA HIS A 178 10.18 10.36 -2.00
C HIS A 178 10.99 9.81 -3.16
N HIS A 179 11.83 8.80 -2.92
CA HIS A 179 12.51 8.10 -4.00
C HIS A 179 11.50 7.29 -4.82
N LEU A 180 11.37 7.57 -6.11
CA LEU A 180 10.49 6.84 -7.00
C LEU A 180 10.94 5.39 -7.13
N ILE A 181 12.23 5.15 -7.34
CA ILE A 181 12.87 3.84 -7.25
C ILE A 181 13.33 3.68 -5.81
N PRO A 182 12.77 2.75 -5.03
CA PRO A 182 13.10 2.65 -3.61
C PRO A 182 14.58 2.36 -3.38
N MET A 183 15.17 3.04 -2.38
CA MET A 183 16.60 2.93 -2.06
C MET A 183 17.05 1.52 -1.68
N GLU A 184 16.14 0.65 -1.24
CA GLU A 184 16.45 -0.76 -0.95
C GLU A 184 16.96 -1.52 -2.19
N PHE A 185 16.56 -1.08 -3.39
CA PHE A 185 16.99 -1.65 -4.66
C PHE A 185 18.28 -1.05 -5.20
N GLN A 186 18.96 -0.14 -4.49
CA GLN A 186 20.25 0.45 -4.89
C GLN A 186 21.27 -0.61 -5.36
N ARG A 187 21.25 -1.82 -4.79
CA ARG A 187 22.16 -2.92 -5.17
C ARG A 187 21.98 -3.43 -6.60
N GLN A 188 20.85 -3.14 -7.24
CA GLN A 188 20.56 -3.48 -8.63
C GLN A 188 21.16 -2.46 -9.62
N PHE A 189 21.65 -1.32 -9.12
CA PHE A 189 22.21 -0.24 -9.92
C PHE A 189 23.72 -0.09 -9.66
N ILE A 190 24.46 0.28 -10.71
CA ILE A 190 25.90 0.53 -10.62
C ILE A 190 26.16 1.88 -9.94
N ASP A 191 25.45 2.91 -10.39
CA ASP A 191 25.54 4.26 -9.85
C ASP A 191 24.51 4.47 -8.73
N SER A 192 24.74 5.50 -7.91
CA SER A 192 23.78 5.89 -6.86
C SER A 192 22.43 6.25 -7.48
N ILE A 193 21.35 5.70 -6.93
CA ILE A 193 19.97 6.10 -7.28
C ILE A 193 19.45 7.20 -6.34
N ASP A 194 20.27 7.67 -5.40
CA ASP A 194 20.00 8.88 -4.62
C ASP A 194 20.37 10.13 -5.45
N ILE A 195 19.49 10.47 -6.39
CA ILE A 195 19.66 11.56 -7.36
C ILE A 195 18.34 12.32 -7.53
N GLU A 196 18.40 13.59 -7.94
CA GLU A 196 17.19 14.42 -8.08
C GLU A 196 16.15 13.84 -9.05
N GLU A 197 16.61 13.16 -10.11
CA GLU A 197 15.74 12.53 -11.10
C GLU A 197 14.86 11.44 -10.48
N ASN A 198 15.39 10.77 -9.45
CA ASN A 198 14.71 9.72 -8.71
C ASN A 198 13.94 10.25 -7.48
N ILE A 199 14.14 11.50 -7.05
CA ILE A 199 13.41 12.08 -5.91
C ILE A 199 12.22 12.91 -6.39
N ILE A 200 11.08 12.68 -5.74
CA ILE A 200 9.80 13.32 -6.04
C ILE A 200 9.32 14.12 -4.83
N CYS A 201 8.82 15.33 -5.07
CA CYS A 201 8.17 16.17 -4.09
C CYS A 201 6.68 15.80 -3.96
N LEU A 202 6.26 15.33 -2.80
CA LEU A 202 4.88 14.90 -2.54
C LEU A 202 4.30 15.58 -1.30
N CYS A 203 3.00 15.85 -1.31
CA CYS A 203 2.30 16.17 -0.08
C CYS A 203 2.16 14.92 0.79
N SER A 204 2.01 15.08 2.11
CA SER A 204 1.89 13.95 3.04
C SER A 204 0.76 12.98 2.68
N ARG A 205 -0.32 13.45 2.04
CA ARG A 205 -1.38 12.54 1.58
C ARG A 205 -0.88 11.59 0.48
N CYS A 206 -0.32 12.14 -0.60
CA CYS A 206 0.13 11.34 -1.74
C CYS A 206 1.28 10.43 -1.37
N HIS A 207 2.19 10.91 -0.54
CA HIS A 207 3.27 10.12 -0.01
C HIS A 207 2.75 8.90 0.78
N ASN A 208 1.84 9.12 1.72
CA ASN A 208 1.22 8.03 2.47
C ASN A 208 0.32 7.13 1.60
N GLU A 209 -0.26 7.63 0.52
CA GLU A 209 -1.06 6.81 -0.40
C GLU A 209 -0.18 5.84 -1.21
N ILE A 210 1.07 6.19 -1.50
CA ILE A 210 2.04 5.25 -2.09
C ILE A 210 2.32 4.10 -1.12
N HIS A 211 2.54 4.39 0.17
CA HIS A 211 2.94 3.38 1.16
C HIS A 211 1.78 2.59 1.77
N TYR A 212 0.61 3.22 1.93
CA TYR A 212 -0.51 2.70 2.71
C TYR A 212 -1.83 2.68 1.92
N GLY A 213 -1.82 3.18 0.68
CA GLY A 213 -3.03 3.38 -0.11
C GLY A 213 -3.61 2.08 -0.68
N VAL A 214 -4.89 2.16 -1.01
CA VAL A 214 -5.60 1.10 -1.72
C VAL A 214 -5.28 1.13 -3.22
N ASP A 215 -4.65 2.17 -3.75
CA ASP A 215 -4.27 2.22 -5.18
C ASP A 215 -3.00 3.05 -5.40
N PRO A 216 -1.85 2.61 -4.83
CA PRO A 216 -0.58 3.32 -5.00
C PRO A 216 -0.09 3.27 -6.45
N GLU A 217 -0.48 2.23 -7.20
CA GLU A 217 -0.12 1.99 -8.60
C GLU A 217 -0.47 3.18 -9.48
N LYS A 218 -1.64 3.79 -9.28
CA LYS A 218 -2.07 4.98 -10.03
C LYS A 218 -1.10 6.16 -9.87
N ILE A 219 -0.63 6.40 -8.65
CA ILE A 219 0.32 7.48 -8.35
C ILE A 219 1.67 7.14 -8.98
N ILE A 220 2.19 5.94 -8.73
CA ILE A 220 3.47 5.46 -9.24
C ILE A 220 3.53 5.54 -10.77
N LYS A 221 2.50 5.07 -11.47
CA LYS A 221 2.43 5.12 -12.95
C LYS A 221 2.49 6.55 -13.48
N LYS A 222 1.78 7.49 -12.85
CA LYS A 222 1.79 8.90 -13.26
C LYS A 222 3.17 9.52 -13.05
N LEU A 223 3.76 9.31 -11.88
CA LEU A 223 5.08 9.83 -11.52
C LEU A 223 6.19 9.22 -12.39
N PHE A 224 6.14 7.91 -12.66
CA PHE A 224 7.07 7.25 -13.55
C PHE A 224 7.03 7.81 -14.96
N LYS A 225 5.82 8.05 -15.50
CA LYS A 225 5.67 8.69 -16.81
C LYS A 225 6.33 10.08 -16.85
N GLN A 226 6.23 10.85 -15.76
CA GLN A 226 6.87 12.17 -15.66
C GLN A 226 8.41 12.07 -15.57
N ARG A 227 8.94 11.05 -14.89
CA ARG A 227 10.39 10.91 -14.62
C ARG A 227 11.16 10.05 -15.62
N LYS A 228 10.48 9.25 -16.45
CA LYS A 228 11.11 8.26 -17.35
C LYS A 228 12.24 8.83 -18.19
N GLU A 229 12.02 9.95 -18.87
CA GLU A 229 13.06 10.56 -19.72
C GLU A 229 14.26 11.07 -18.91
N ALA A 230 14.02 11.60 -17.71
CA ALA A 230 15.08 12.10 -16.85
C ALA A 230 15.94 10.95 -16.30
N LEU A 231 15.31 9.86 -15.85
CA LEU A 231 15.99 8.65 -15.39
C LEU A 231 16.86 8.03 -16.50
N VAL A 232 16.35 7.94 -17.73
CA VAL A 232 17.13 7.39 -18.86
C VAL A 232 18.37 8.25 -19.16
N LYS A 233 18.27 9.58 -19.07
CA LYS A 233 19.40 10.50 -19.30
C LYS A 233 20.55 10.30 -18.31
N VAL A 234 20.24 9.84 -17.09
CA VAL A 234 21.22 9.55 -16.03
C VAL A 234 21.59 8.07 -15.96
N GLY A 235 21.25 7.28 -16.99
CA GLY A 235 21.65 5.87 -17.11
C GLY A 235 20.73 4.87 -16.42
N ILE A 236 19.55 5.29 -15.96
CA ILE A 236 18.55 4.43 -15.32
C ILE A 236 17.42 4.12 -16.31
N ASP A 237 17.46 2.93 -16.90
CA ASP A 237 16.45 2.47 -17.87
C ASP A 237 15.68 1.25 -17.33
N ILE A 238 14.68 1.49 -16.48
CA ILE A 238 13.75 0.47 -15.97
C ILE A 238 12.39 0.55 -16.67
N THR A 239 11.60 -0.52 -16.69
CA THR A 239 10.21 -0.47 -17.16
C THR A 239 9.27 -0.08 -16.03
N ILE A 240 8.01 0.23 -16.37
CA ILE A 240 6.98 0.42 -15.35
C ILE A 240 6.74 -0.86 -14.55
N ASP A 241 6.79 -2.03 -15.19
CA ASP A 241 6.56 -3.31 -14.51
C ASP A 241 7.67 -3.58 -13.49
N THR A 242 8.93 -3.39 -13.86
CA THR A 242 10.06 -3.47 -12.91
C THR A 242 9.87 -2.55 -11.71
N LEU A 243 9.36 -1.33 -11.94
CA LEU A 243 9.07 -0.42 -10.84
C LEU A 243 7.93 -0.97 -9.96
N LEU A 244 6.84 -1.47 -10.55
CA LEU A 244 5.72 -2.03 -9.78
C LEU A 244 6.11 -3.29 -9.00
N GLU A 245 7.00 -4.12 -9.54
CA GLU A 245 7.61 -5.25 -8.82
C GLU A 245 8.40 -4.77 -7.59
N MET A 246 9.16 -3.67 -7.73
CA MET A 246 9.89 -3.06 -6.60
C MET A 246 8.95 -2.59 -5.48
N TYR A 247 7.73 -2.16 -5.81
CA TYR A 247 6.70 -1.83 -4.81
C TYR A 247 5.87 -3.04 -4.34
N GLY A 248 6.17 -4.26 -4.84
CA GLY A 248 5.41 -5.47 -4.52
C GLY A 248 3.97 -5.45 -5.03
N LEU A 249 3.68 -4.67 -6.09
CA LEU A 249 2.34 -4.52 -6.65
C LEU A 249 2.02 -5.56 -7.72
N ILE A 250 3.04 -6.15 -8.33
CA ILE A 250 2.93 -7.27 -9.28
C ILE A 250 4.03 -8.29 -8.97
N ASP A 251 3.80 -9.56 -9.33
CA ASP A 251 4.80 -10.61 -9.23
C ASP A 251 5.83 -10.48 -10.36
N GLY A 252 7.12 -10.63 -10.02
CA GLY A 252 8.19 -10.65 -11.02
C GLY A 252 8.16 -11.92 -11.87
N ASN A 253 8.36 -11.76 -13.18
CA ASN A 253 8.49 -12.87 -14.14
C ASN A 253 9.84 -13.59 -14.05
#